data_AF-A0A959VPQ0-F1
#
_entry.id   AF-A0A959VPQ0-F1
#
_cell.length_a   1.000
_cell.length_b   1.000
_cell.length_c   1.000
_cell.angle_alpha   90.00
_cell.angle_beta   90.00
_cell.angle_gamma   90.00
#
_symmetry.space_group_name_H-M   'P 1'
#
loop_
_entity.id
_entity.type
_entity.pdbx_description
1 polymer ?
#
loop_
_entity_poly.entity_id
_entity_poly.type
_entity_poly.pdbx_seq_one_letter_code
_entity_poly.pdbx_strand_id
1 'polypeptide(L)'
;DADLVAVGLYEGDELSQPLGNTGGASDATGDFKSQVIVYPGKPARAVIIGLGPKEEFTAEKARVAGAVSQKALKQVKGEALAWVLPEAPDGVEAGAIAAALVEGAGLASFEFDRYKSGSDGEEAPAALKSIEINTGEDVAEAVRIGEVVANSGNRARYLQSLPANEATPEYLATRAREIADAHEKVTVEILDREAIIDSGMGGLEAVSKGGRDVEPRLITLKYAGKGEGEKLGLIGKSVTFDTGGISIKPSAGMHEMKMDMSGGAAVLEAVDAIAELDLPLDIIAVLPSTENMPSGTALKPGDIITQLNGKTVEVTNTDAEGRLILADALVHCVREGADRLVDLATLTGAVLIGLGSTYAALISNDDELAGQISEAADRSGELVWRLPLHSEYKNLTKGEITDLVNASAQRKAGTIYAGSFLEEFTEGKPWAHLDIAGTAWDTGREYWGKGPTGFGVHLLVALARELSS
;
A
#
# COMPACT_ATOMS: atom_id res chain seq x y z
N ASP A 1 -30.69 -7.19 7.97
CA ASP A 1 -31.48 -6.04 7.47
C ASP A 1 -30.79 -5.33 6.29
N ALA A 2 -30.31 -6.10 5.31
CA ALA A 2 -29.53 -5.56 4.20
C ALA A 2 -30.40 -4.96 3.08
N ASP A 3 -29.89 -3.91 2.45
CA ASP A 3 -30.48 -3.29 1.25
C ASP A 3 -30.27 -4.13 -0.01
N LEU A 4 -29.23 -4.97 -0.01
CA LEU A 4 -28.90 -5.90 -1.08
C LEU A 4 -28.28 -7.18 -0.50
N VAL A 5 -28.77 -8.34 -0.93
CA VAL A 5 -28.16 -9.64 -0.61
C VAL A 5 -27.40 -10.15 -1.83
N ALA A 6 -26.10 -10.36 -1.71
CA ALA A 6 -25.26 -10.97 -2.72
C ALA A 6 -25.20 -12.49 -2.57
N VAL A 7 -25.34 -13.19 -3.69
CA VAL A 7 -25.24 -14.65 -3.79
C VAL A 7 -24.33 -14.99 -4.96
N GLY A 8 -23.35 -15.85 -4.69
CA GLY A 8 -22.47 -16.39 -5.72
C GLY A 8 -23.13 -17.51 -6.54
N LEU A 9 -22.82 -17.58 -7.83
CA LEU A 9 -23.21 -18.67 -8.73
C LEU A 9 -21.96 -19.22 -9.42
N TYR A 10 -21.62 -20.48 -9.15
CA TYR A 10 -20.55 -21.16 -9.88
C TYR A 10 -21.02 -21.60 -11.27
N GLU A 11 -20.06 -21.82 -12.17
CA GLU A 11 -20.33 -22.37 -13.49
C GLU A 11 -20.94 -23.78 -13.37
N GLY A 12 -22.10 -23.98 -13.99
CA GLY A 12 -22.82 -25.26 -13.98
C GLY A 12 -23.78 -25.46 -12.80
N ASP A 13 -23.75 -24.58 -11.80
CA ASP A 13 -24.68 -24.63 -10.67
C ASP A 13 -26.06 -24.08 -11.05
N GLU A 14 -27.11 -24.60 -10.37
CA GLU A 14 -28.45 -24.03 -10.43
C GLU A 14 -28.69 -23.08 -9.26
N LEU A 15 -29.43 -21.99 -9.50
CA LEU A 15 -29.81 -21.06 -8.43
C LEU A 15 -30.73 -21.72 -7.41
N SER A 16 -30.34 -21.62 -6.14
CA SER A 16 -31.15 -22.12 -5.04
C SER A 16 -32.48 -21.35 -4.91
N GLN A 17 -33.52 -22.04 -4.44
CA GLN A 17 -34.80 -21.43 -4.13
C GLN A 17 -34.69 -20.58 -2.86
N PRO A 18 -35.38 -19.40 -2.77
CA PRO A 18 -36.40 -18.90 -3.70
C PRO A 18 -35.87 -18.08 -4.89
N LEU A 19 -34.55 -17.83 -4.99
CA LEU A 19 -33.99 -16.94 -6.00
C LEU A 19 -34.21 -17.46 -7.43
N GLY A 20 -34.07 -18.76 -7.66
CA GLY A 20 -34.25 -19.37 -8.99
C GLY A 20 -35.63 -19.17 -9.62
N ASN A 21 -36.68 -18.89 -8.83
CA ASN A 21 -38.04 -18.61 -9.33
C ASN A 21 -38.32 -17.11 -9.57
N THR A 22 -37.33 -16.25 -9.34
CA THR A 22 -37.48 -14.80 -9.46
C THR A 22 -37.34 -14.37 -10.92
N GLY A 23 -38.22 -13.48 -11.39
CA GLY A 23 -38.11 -12.92 -12.73
C GLY A 23 -36.74 -12.26 -12.95
N GLY A 24 -36.09 -12.56 -14.08
CA GLY A 24 -34.74 -12.09 -14.40
C GLY A 24 -33.61 -12.98 -13.88
N ALA A 25 -33.88 -13.91 -12.95
CA ALA A 25 -32.84 -14.84 -12.46
C ALA A 25 -32.28 -15.77 -13.56
N SER A 26 -33.05 -16.03 -14.61
CA SER A 26 -32.61 -16.81 -15.78
C SER A 26 -31.51 -16.14 -16.61
N ASP A 27 -31.31 -14.84 -16.43
CA ASP A 27 -30.26 -14.08 -17.13
C ASP A 27 -28.91 -14.18 -16.41
N ALA A 28 -28.89 -14.70 -15.17
CA ALA A 28 -27.67 -14.91 -14.43
C ALA A 28 -26.86 -16.06 -15.01
N THR A 29 -25.56 -15.86 -15.17
CA THR A 29 -24.61 -16.88 -15.62
C THR A 29 -23.55 -17.11 -14.56
N GLY A 30 -22.94 -18.30 -14.56
CA GLY A 30 -21.78 -18.59 -13.72
C GLY A 30 -20.50 -17.89 -14.18
N ASP A 31 -20.52 -17.16 -15.30
CA ASP A 31 -19.34 -16.50 -15.86
C ASP A 31 -18.73 -15.52 -14.85
N PHE A 32 -17.42 -15.58 -14.65
CA PHE A 32 -16.76 -14.77 -13.63
C PHE A 32 -17.02 -13.27 -13.83
N LYS A 33 -17.43 -12.60 -12.74
CA LYS A 33 -17.80 -11.16 -12.67
C LYS A 33 -19.12 -10.79 -13.34
N SER A 34 -19.87 -11.75 -13.90
CA SER A 34 -21.24 -11.50 -14.33
C SER A 34 -22.08 -11.05 -13.12
N GLN A 35 -23.08 -10.20 -13.34
CA GLN A 35 -23.99 -9.81 -12.26
C GLN A 35 -25.41 -9.56 -12.77
N VAL A 36 -26.40 -9.99 -11.99
CA VAL A 36 -27.82 -9.71 -12.25
C VAL A 36 -28.50 -9.34 -10.95
N ILE A 37 -29.15 -8.17 -10.92
CA ILE A 37 -29.97 -7.73 -9.78
C ILE A 37 -31.40 -8.22 -9.97
N VAL A 38 -31.93 -8.89 -8.95
CA VAL A 38 -33.28 -9.48 -8.93
C VAL A 38 -34.08 -9.02 -7.70
N TYR A 39 -35.40 -9.17 -7.75
CA TYR A 39 -36.34 -8.69 -6.74
C TYR A 39 -37.24 -9.83 -6.24
N PRO A 40 -36.74 -10.72 -5.37
CA PRO A 40 -37.46 -11.94 -4.95
C PRO A 40 -38.58 -11.67 -3.92
N GLY A 41 -38.80 -10.42 -3.53
CA GLY A 41 -39.75 -10.01 -2.49
C GLY A 41 -39.18 -10.14 -1.07
N LYS A 42 -38.49 -11.26 -0.77
CA LYS A 42 -37.68 -11.44 0.45
C LYS A 42 -36.40 -12.24 0.12
N PRO A 43 -35.19 -11.66 0.26
CA PRO A 43 -34.90 -10.24 0.56
C PRO A 43 -35.52 -9.29 -0.48
N ALA A 44 -35.65 -7.99 -0.18
CA ALA A 44 -36.28 -7.05 -1.12
C ALA A 44 -35.52 -6.97 -2.46
N ARG A 45 -34.19 -7.11 -2.41
CA ARG A 45 -33.27 -7.09 -3.56
C ARG A 45 -32.17 -8.12 -3.32
N ALA A 46 -31.76 -8.80 -4.38
CA ALA A 46 -30.57 -9.64 -4.39
C ALA A 46 -29.74 -9.37 -5.64
N VAL A 47 -28.43 -9.56 -5.55
CA VAL A 47 -27.53 -9.61 -6.70
C VAL A 47 -26.95 -11.01 -6.80
N ILE A 48 -27.08 -11.61 -7.97
CA ILE A 48 -26.45 -12.89 -8.31
C ILE A 48 -25.14 -12.54 -9.02
N ILE A 49 -24.03 -13.11 -8.56
CA ILE A 49 -22.69 -12.83 -9.09
C ILE A 49 -22.05 -14.13 -9.58
N GLY A 50 -21.65 -14.16 -10.85
CA GLY A 50 -20.95 -15.31 -11.41
C GLY A 50 -19.53 -15.42 -10.85
N LEU A 51 -19.19 -16.61 -10.33
CA LEU A 51 -17.92 -16.89 -9.66
C LEU A 51 -16.90 -17.64 -10.55
N GLY A 52 -17.33 -18.09 -11.74
CA GLY A 52 -16.58 -18.98 -12.62
C GLY A 52 -16.59 -20.44 -12.14
N PRO A 53 -15.66 -21.28 -12.63
CA PRO A 53 -15.49 -22.65 -12.16
C PRO A 53 -15.13 -22.67 -10.67
N LYS A 54 -15.77 -23.56 -9.91
CA LYS A 54 -15.60 -23.66 -8.44
C LYS A 54 -14.15 -23.97 -8.08
N GLU A 55 -13.53 -24.91 -8.75
CA GLU A 55 -12.14 -25.35 -8.55
C GLU A 55 -11.11 -24.24 -8.76
N GLU A 56 -11.45 -23.17 -9.48
CA GLU A 56 -10.58 -22.01 -9.69
C GLU A 56 -10.93 -20.82 -8.78
N PHE A 57 -11.87 -20.98 -7.84
CA PHE A 57 -12.30 -19.90 -6.96
C PHE A 57 -11.30 -19.69 -5.83
N THR A 58 -10.74 -18.48 -5.75
CA THR A 58 -9.70 -18.12 -4.79
C THR A 58 -10.12 -16.92 -3.97
N ALA A 59 -9.35 -16.59 -2.92
CA ALA A 59 -9.51 -15.34 -2.18
C ALA A 59 -9.47 -14.12 -3.12
N GLU A 60 -8.60 -14.08 -4.13
CA GLU A 60 -8.59 -12.96 -5.09
C GLU A 60 -9.88 -12.89 -5.94
N LYS A 61 -10.42 -14.04 -6.39
CA LYS A 61 -11.72 -14.04 -7.10
C LYS A 61 -12.85 -13.60 -6.18
N ALA A 62 -12.82 -13.99 -4.91
CA ALA A 62 -13.76 -13.52 -3.89
C ALA A 62 -13.64 -12.00 -3.65
N ARG A 63 -12.43 -11.45 -3.60
CA ARG A 63 -12.20 -10.00 -3.52
C ARG A 63 -12.79 -9.24 -4.70
N VAL A 64 -12.62 -9.76 -5.91
CA VAL A 64 -13.27 -9.20 -7.09
C VAL A 64 -14.80 -9.31 -7.00
N ALA A 65 -15.35 -10.44 -6.55
CA ALA A 65 -16.78 -10.61 -6.36
C ALA A 65 -17.35 -9.61 -5.33
N GLY A 66 -16.64 -9.40 -4.22
CA GLY A 66 -16.94 -8.36 -3.24
C GLY A 66 -17.02 -6.97 -3.89
N ALA A 67 -16.05 -6.62 -4.73
CA ALA A 67 -16.05 -5.36 -5.47
C ALA A 67 -17.25 -5.21 -6.42
N VAL A 68 -17.61 -6.29 -7.12
CA VAL A 68 -18.77 -6.33 -8.01
C VAL A 68 -20.07 -6.14 -7.21
N SER A 69 -20.21 -6.79 -6.05
CA SER A 69 -21.38 -6.61 -5.18
C SER A 69 -21.52 -5.17 -4.67
N GLN A 70 -20.41 -4.51 -4.34
CA GLN A 70 -20.45 -3.11 -3.93
C GLN A 70 -20.87 -2.18 -5.07
N LYS A 71 -20.44 -2.47 -6.31
CA LYS A 71 -20.93 -1.73 -7.49
C LYS A 71 -22.43 -1.93 -7.69
N ALA A 72 -22.95 -3.13 -7.47
CA ALA A 72 -24.39 -3.41 -7.50
C ALA A 72 -25.14 -2.67 -6.38
N LEU A 73 -24.58 -2.61 -5.16
CA LEU A 73 -25.16 -1.87 -4.03
C LEU A 73 -25.33 -0.38 -4.38
N LYS A 74 -24.31 0.23 -4.98
CA LYS A 74 -24.37 1.64 -5.44
C LYS A 74 -25.49 1.85 -6.47
N GLN A 75 -25.74 0.90 -7.38
CA GLN A 75 -26.82 1.02 -8.38
C GLN A 75 -28.22 1.08 -7.75
N VAL A 76 -28.41 0.40 -6.61
CA VAL A 76 -29.68 0.42 -5.86
C VAL A 76 -29.72 1.48 -4.75
N LYS A 77 -28.69 2.33 -4.66
CA LYS A 77 -28.52 3.35 -3.60
C LYS A 77 -28.64 2.75 -2.19
N GLY A 78 -28.11 1.55 -2.00
CA GLY A 78 -28.10 0.87 -0.71
C GLY A 78 -26.90 1.25 0.15
N GLU A 79 -27.02 1.02 1.45
CA GLU A 79 -25.97 1.29 2.45
C GLU A 79 -25.57 0.02 3.20
N ALA A 80 -26.42 -1.01 3.22
CA ALA A 80 -26.15 -2.29 3.87
C ALA A 80 -26.10 -3.46 2.87
N LEU A 81 -24.97 -4.18 2.84
CA LEU A 81 -24.75 -5.36 2.00
C LEU A 81 -24.72 -6.62 2.87
N ALA A 82 -25.33 -7.70 2.42
CA ALA A 82 -25.12 -9.02 3.00
C ALA A 82 -24.66 -10.01 1.94
N TRP A 83 -23.71 -10.87 2.27
CA TRP A 83 -23.28 -11.98 1.43
C TRP A 83 -23.77 -13.30 2.02
N VAL A 84 -24.34 -14.16 1.19
CA VAL A 84 -24.39 -15.60 1.50
C VAL A 84 -23.02 -16.15 1.15
N LEU A 85 -22.28 -16.67 2.15
CA LEU A 85 -20.91 -17.12 1.93
C LEU A 85 -20.89 -18.23 0.87
N PRO A 86 -20.17 -18.06 -0.26
CA PRO A 86 -20.01 -19.11 -1.25
C PRO A 86 -19.24 -20.29 -0.67
N GLU A 87 -19.59 -21.50 -1.09
CA GLU A 87 -18.90 -22.71 -0.66
C GLU A 87 -17.43 -22.69 -1.14
N ALA A 88 -16.49 -22.70 -0.21
CA ALA A 88 -15.07 -22.69 -0.55
C ALA A 88 -14.67 -23.99 -1.29
N PRO A 89 -13.75 -23.91 -2.27
CA PRO A 89 -13.19 -25.11 -2.90
C PRO A 89 -12.34 -25.92 -1.91
N ASP A 90 -12.09 -27.19 -2.24
CA ASP A 90 -11.24 -28.06 -1.43
C ASP A 90 -9.86 -27.43 -1.21
N GLY A 91 -9.44 -27.34 0.06
CA GLY A 91 -8.15 -26.76 0.46
C GLY A 91 -8.14 -25.23 0.60
N VAL A 92 -9.27 -24.55 0.40
CA VAL A 92 -9.42 -23.11 0.67
C VAL A 92 -10.26 -22.92 1.94
N GLU A 93 -9.75 -22.14 2.88
CA GLU A 93 -10.50 -21.84 4.11
C GLU A 93 -11.65 -20.87 3.83
N ALA A 94 -12.84 -21.18 4.36
CA ALA A 94 -14.01 -20.32 4.24
C ALA A 94 -13.77 -18.92 4.85
N GLY A 95 -12.97 -18.83 5.92
CA GLY A 95 -12.53 -17.55 6.49
C GLY A 95 -11.78 -16.68 5.50
N ALA A 96 -10.92 -17.26 4.65
CA ALA A 96 -10.18 -16.52 3.62
C ALA A 96 -11.11 -15.95 2.54
N ILE A 97 -12.15 -16.70 2.16
CA ILE A 97 -13.20 -16.22 1.24
C ILE A 97 -14.01 -15.10 1.88
N ALA A 98 -14.43 -15.27 3.13
CA ALA A 98 -15.21 -14.26 3.87
C ALA A 98 -14.45 -12.94 4.02
N ALA A 99 -13.18 -13.00 4.45
CA ALA A 99 -12.30 -11.84 4.55
C ALA A 99 -12.16 -11.13 3.20
N ALA A 100 -11.87 -11.88 2.13
CA ALA A 100 -11.69 -11.31 0.81
C ALA A 100 -12.95 -10.64 0.24
N LEU A 101 -14.14 -11.20 0.47
CA LEU A 101 -15.41 -10.57 0.08
C LEU A 101 -15.58 -9.20 0.75
N VAL A 102 -15.30 -9.13 2.06
CA VAL A 102 -15.34 -7.90 2.86
C VAL A 102 -14.31 -6.90 2.34
N GLU A 103 -13.07 -7.36 2.09
CA GLU A 103 -12.00 -6.52 1.55
C GLU A 103 -12.38 -5.90 0.21
N GLY A 104 -12.89 -6.73 -0.71
CA GLY A 104 -13.28 -6.31 -2.04
C GLY A 104 -14.38 -5.26 -2.03
N ALA A 105 -15.42 -5.50 -1.22
CA ALA A 105 -16.53 -4.57 -1.07
C ALA A 105 -16.07 -3.27 -0.38
N GLY A 106 -15.28 -3.38 0.69
CA GLY A 106 -14.71 -2.25 1.42
C GLY A 106 -13.83 -1.36 0.53
N LEU A 107 -12.90 -1.94 -0.22
CA LEU A 107 -12.03 -1.21 -1.15
C LEU A 107 -12.83 -0.55 -2.28
N ALA A 108 -13.80 -1.27 -2.87
CA ALA A 108 -14.66 -0.72 -3.92
C ALA A 108 -15.62 0.37 -3.43
N SER A 109 -15.76 0.53 -2.11
CA SER A 109 -16.60 1.57 -1.51
C SER A 109 -15.94 2.95 -1.53
N PHE A 110 -14.60 3.02 -1.65
CA PHE A 110 -13.82 4.25 -1.63
C PHE A 110 -14.31 5.28 -2.65
N GLU A 111 -14.52 6.50 -2.18
CA GLU A 111 -14.77 7.68 -3.00
C GLU A 111 -13.95 8.84 -2.46
N PHE A 112 -13.39 9.64 -3.38
CA PHE A 112 -12.66 10.86 -3.04
C PHE A 112 -13.30 12.04 -3.77
N ASP A 113 -14.28 12.65 -3.12
CA ASP A 113 -15.07 13.77 -3.63
C ASP A 113 -14.87 15.06 -2.83
N ARG A 114 -13.94 15.07 -1.87
CA ARG A 114 -13.62 16.19 -0.95
C ARG A 114 -13.51 17.57 -1.63
N TYR A 115 -13.03 17.64 -2.87
CA TYR A 115 -12.86 18.90 -3.61
C TYR A 115 -13.91 19.13 -4.71
N LYS A 116 -14.90 18.25 -4.83
CA LYS A 116 -16.06 18.49 -5.70
C LYS A 116 -17.03 19.38 -4.95
N SER A 117 -17.38 20.53 -5.55
CA SER A 117 -18.53 21.30 -5.07
C SER A 117 -19.78 20.43 -5.25
N GLY A 118 -20.51 20.16 -4.17
CA GLY A 118 -21.84 19.57 -4.28
C GLY A 118 -22.72 20.45 -5.17
N SER A 119 -23.57 19.84 -5.99
CA SER A 119 -24.77 20.49 -6.52
C SER A 119 -25.62 20.85 -5.30
N ASP A 120 -25.70 22.14 -4.97
CA ASP A 120 -26.58 22.64 -3.91
C ASP A 120 -27.98 22.00 -4.07
N GLY A 121 -28.37 21.13 -3.13
CA GLY A 121 -29.68 20.48 -3.10
C GLY A 121 -29.75 19.00 -3.52
N GLU A 122 -28.65 18.33 -3.87
CA GLU A 122 -28.63 16.86 -4.05
C GLU A 122 -28.27 16.13 -2.74
N GLU A 123 -29.00 15.06 -2.40
CA GLU A 123 -28.63 14.17 -1.28
C GLU A 123 -27.27 13.52 -1.56
N ALA A 124 -26.42 13.45 -0.54
CA ALA A 124 -25.12 12.77 -0.65
C ALA A 124 -25.30 11.32 -1.13
N PRO A 125 -24.38 10.78 -1.95
CA PRO A 125 -24.43 9.38 -2.36
C PRO A 125 -24.50 8.45 -1.13
N ALA A 126 -25.29 7.39 -1.24
CA ALA A 126 -25.36 6.35 -0.22
C ALA A 126 -23.96 5.73 -0.01
N ALA A 127 -23.44 5.83 1.21
CA ALA A 127 -22.16 5.24 1.60
C ALA A 127 -22.38 3.85 2.19
N LEU A 128 -21.45 2.94 1.97
CA LEU A 128 -21.48 1.62 2.60
C LEU A 128 -21.33 1.78 4.12
N LYS A 129 -22.30 1.28 4.88
CA LYS A 129 -22.37 1.34 6.34
C LYS A 129 -22.15 -0.01 7.01
N SER A 130 -22.51 -1.11 6.35
CA SER A 130 -22.30 -2.45 6.89
C SER A 130 -22.17 -3.52 5.80
N ILE A 131 -21.35 -4.52 6.09
CA ILE A 131 -21.27 -5.78 5.36
C ILE A 131 -21.56 -6.91 6.35
N GLU A 132 -22.54 -7.75 6.04
CA GLU A 132 -22.87 -8.95 6.82
C GLU A 132 -22.46 -10.21 6.04
N ILE A 133 -21.77 -11.17 6.67
CA ILE A 133 -21.51 -12.50 6.10
C ILE A 133 -22.47 -13.50 6.74
N ASN A 134 -23.37 -14.06 5.94
CA ASN A 134 -24.28 -15.12 6.37
C ASN A 134 -23.66 -16.49 6.07
N THR A 135 -23.29 -17.20 7.14
CA THR A 135 -22.70 -18.53 7.09
C THR A 135 -23.04 -19.33 8.35
N GLY A 136 -22.91 -20.65 8.28
CA GLY A 136 -22.93 -21.54 9.44
C GLY A 136 -21.55 -21.78 10.07
N GLU A 137 -20.49 -21.23 9.48
CA GLU A 137 -19.09 -21.38 9.94
C GLU A 137 -18.65 -20.19 10.80
N ASP A 138 -17.67 -20.41 11.70
CA ASP A 138 -17.09 -19.32 12.48
C ASP A 138 -16.01 -18.60 11.68
N VAL A 139 -16.38 -17.48 11.06
CA VAL A 139 -15.49 -16.62 10.25
C VAL A 139 -15.34 -15.22 10.83
N ALA A 140 -15.79 -14.98 12.08
CA ALA A 140 -15.90 -13.64 12.64
C ALA A 140 -14.56 -12.88 12.68
N GLU A 141 -13.49 -13.55 13.11
CA GLU A 141 -12.15 -12.93 13.15
C GLU A 141 -11.60 -12.65 11.75
N ALA A 142 -11.85 -13.55 10.78
CA ALA A 142 -11.42 -13.34 9.40
C ALA A 142 -12.14 -12.14 8.76
N VAL A 143 -13.45 -11.99 9.04
CA VAL A 143 -14.23 -10.81 8.62
C VAL A 143 -13.71 -9.53 9.27
N ARG A 144 -13.42 -9.55 10.58
CA ARG A 144 -12.82 -8.42 11.29
C ARG A 144 -11.50 -8.00 10.64
N ILE A 145 -10.62 -8.95 10.34
CA ILE A 145 -9.35 -8.69 9.67
C ILE A 145 -9.58 -8.07 8.30
N GLY A 146 -10.49 -8.64 7.49
CA GLY A 146 -10.81 -8.11 6.17
C GLY A 146 -11.34 -6.67 6.21
N GLU A 147 -12.16 -6.34 7.20
CA GLU A 147 -12.66 -4.97 7.44
C GLU A 147 -11.53 -4.00 7.78
N VAL A 148 -10.70 -4.34 8.78
CA VAL A 148 -9.59 -3.48 9.23
C VAL A 148 -8.62 -3.22 8.07
N VAL A 149 -8.25 -4.27 7.34
CA VAL A 149 -7.31 -4.18 6.22
C VAL A 149 -7.88 -3.31 5.09
N ALA A 150 -9.16 -3.49 4.71
CA ALA A 150 -9.80 -2.69 3.67
C ALA A 150 -9.92 -1.21 4.04
N ASN A 151 -10.31 -0.93 5.29
CA ASN A 151 -10.42 0.43 5.81
C ASN A 151 -9.05 1.11 5.83
N SER A 152 -8.01 0.40 6.26
CA SER A 152 -6.63 0.90 6.30
C SER A 152 -6.08 1.16 4.89
N GLY A 153 -6.33 0.24 3.95
CA GLY A 153 -6.01 0.45 2.54
C GLY A 153 -6.69 1.70 1.97
N ASN A 154 -7.97 1.93 2.31
CA ASN A 154 -8.69 3.14 1.93
C ASN A 154 -8.17 4.42 2.61
N ARG A 155 -7.68 4.35 3.86
CA ARG A 155 -7.00 5.48 4.50
C ARG A 155 -5.69 5.82 3.79
N ALA A 156 -4.92 4.82 3.35
CA ALA A 156 -3.71 5.07 2.55
C ALA A 156 -4.08 5.72 1.20
N ARG A 157 -5.14 5.22 0.54
CA ARG A 157 -5.68 5.82 -0.70
C ARG A 157 -6.16 7.25 -0.50
N TYR A 158 -6.71 7.57 0.68
CA TYR A 158 -7.10 8.92 1.02
C TYR A 158 -5.87 9.84 1.06
N LEU A 159 -4.81 9.46 1.77
CA LEU A 159 -3.56 10.22 1.83
C LEU A 159 -2.95 10.43 0.44
N GLN A 160 -2.92 9.39 -0.39
CA GLN A 160 -2.44 9.47 -1.79
C GLN A 160 -3.33 10.37 -2.68
N SER A 161 -4.61 10.49 -2.34
CA SER A 161 -5.58 11.29 -3.11
C SER A 161 -5.50 12.78 -2.79
N LEU A 162 -5.05 13.16 -1.60
CA LEU A 162 -4.85 14.55 -1.21
C LEU A 162 -3.85 15.25 -2.17
N PRO A 163 -4.06 16.54 -2.47
CA PRO A 163 -3.13 17.31 -3.27
C PRO A 163 -1.90 17.67 -2.42
N ALA A 164 -0.75 17.84 -3.08
CA ALA A 164 0.51 18.12 -2.40
C ALA A 164 0.49 19.38 -1.53
N ASN A 165 -0.31 20.39 -1.89
CA ASN A 165 -0.47 21.60 -1.09
C ASN A 165 -1.27 21.39 0.21
N GLU A 166 -1.79 20.18 0.46
CA GLU A 166 -2.40 19.77 1.73
C GLU A 166 -1.59 18.64 2.39
N ALA A 167 -1.28 17.57 1.65
CA ALA A 167 -0.55 16.41 2.15
C ALA A 167 0.97 16.65 2.25
N THR A 168 1.35 17.68 2.99
CA THR A 168 2.75 18.05 3.29
C THR A 168 3.40 17.10 4.31
N PRO A 169 4.72 17.17 4.55
CA PRO A 169 5.38 16.39 5.60
C PRO A 169 4.78 16.59 6.99
N GLU A 170 4.32 17.81 7.32
CA GLU A 170 3.61 18.07 8.59
C GLU A 170 2.23 17.41 8.63
N TYR A 171 1.55 17.25 7.49
CA TYR A 171 0.30 16.50 7.43
C TYR A 171 0.51 15.03 7.80
N LEU A 172 1.54 14.40 7.21
CA LEU A 172 1.89 13.01 7.54
C LEU A 172 2.31 12.88 9.01
N ALA A 173 3.06 13.85 9.52
CA ALA A 173 3.44 13.90 10.94
C ALA A 173 2.22 14.04 11.86
N THR A 174 1.21 14.81 11.45
CA THR A 174 -0.06 14.94 12.18
C THR A 174 -0.83 13.63 12.19
N ARG A 175 -0.96 12.96 11.04
CA ARG A 175 -1.60 11.64 10.96
C ARG A 175 -0.89 10.60 11.84
N ALA A 176 0.44 10.63 11.91
CA ALA A 176 1.20 9.77 12.80
C ALA A 176 0.91 10.02 14.29
N ARG A 177 0.71 11.29 14.70
CA ARG A 177 0.26 11.63 16.07
C ARG A 177 -1.15 11.10 16.34
N GLU A 178 -2.07 11.24 15.39
CA GLU A 178 -3.43 10.69 15.53
C GLU A 178 -3.43 9.18 15.75
N ILE A 179 -2.56 8.44 15.06
CA ILE A 179 -2.40 6.99 15.26
C ILE A 179 -1.86 6.69 16.66
N ALA A 180 -0.84 7.42 17.11
CA ALA A 180 -0.29 7.25 18.47
C ALA A 180 -1.32 7.60 19.57
N ASP A 181 -2.16 8.61 19.35
CA ASP A 181 -3.22 8.99 20.27
C ASP A 181 -4.36 7.96 20.31
N ALA A 182 -4.61 7.25 19.19
CA ALA A 182 -5.65 6.24 19.10
C ALA A 182 -5.26 4.90 19.76
N HIS A 183 -3.96 4.61 19.86
CA HIS A 183 -3.46 3.30 20.30
C HIS A 183 -2.41 3.43 21.40
N GLU A 184 -2.73 2.98 22.62
CA GLU A 184 -1.82 3.06 23.78
C GLU A 184 -0.45 2.37 23.59
N LYS A 185 -0.39 1.39 22.68
CA LYS A 185 0.84 0.64 22.35
C LYS A 185 1.71 1.33 21.29
N VAL A 186 1.25 2.44 20.71
CA VAL A 186 1.96 3.18 19.67
C VAL A 186 2.54 4.46 20.27
N THR A 187 3.81 4.71 19.98
CA THR A 187 4.47 6.00 20.29
C THR A 187 5.01 6.61 19.01
N VAL A 188 5.11 7.94 18.98
CA VAL A 188 5.62 8.67 17.82
C VAL A 188 6.69 9.68 18.23
N GLU A 189 7.76 9.73 17.44
CA GLU A 189 8.78 10.76 17.50
C GLU A 189 8.88 11.44 16.12
N ILE A 190 8.99 12.77 16.11
CA ILE A 190 9.03 13.56 14.88
C ILE A 190 10.23 14.50 14.98
N LEU A 191 11.22 14.29 14.12
CA LEU A 191 12.35 15.21 13.97
C LEU A 191 11.99 16.28 12.95
N ASP A 192 12.23 17.55 13.33
CA ASP A 192 12.14 18.69 12.44
C ASP A 192 13.46 18.92 11.66
N ARG A 193 13.53 20.00 10.87
CA ARG A 193 14.71 20.30 10.05
C ARG A 193 15.98 20.41 10.89
N GLU A 194 15.93 21.08 12.03
CA GLU A 194 17.11 21.29 12.88
C GLU A 194 17.61 19.95 13.41
N ALA A 195 16.70 19.13 13.96
CA ALA A 195 17.05 17.79 14.45
C ALA A 195 17.53 16.84 13.34
N ILE A 196 16.98 16.93 12.12
CA ILE A 196 17.45 16.15 10.94
C ILE A 196 18.90 16.53 10.59
N ILE A 197 19.21 17.83 10.55
CA ILE A 197 20.56 18.33 10.26
C ILE A 197 21.54 17.90 11.36
N ASP A 198 21.18 18.10 12.62
CA ASP A 198 22.03 17.77 13.77
C ASP A 198 22.29 16.26 13.90
N SER A 199 21.34 15.44 13.44
CA SER A 199 21.49 13.98 13.40
C SER A 199 22.41 13.51 12.26
N GLY A 200 22.79 14.37 11.32
CA GLY A 200 23.66 14.05 10.19
C GLY A 200 22.97 13.30 9.05
N MET A 201 21.65 13.47 8.89
CA MET A 201 20.86 12.85 7.81
C MET A 201 21.01 13.64 6.51
N GLY A 202 22.20 13.58 5.91
CA GLY A 202 22.56 14.44 4.79
C GLY A 202 21.76 14.20 3.51
N GLY A 203 21.15 13.03 3.33
CA GLY A 203 20.27 12.71 2.20
C GLY A 203 18.91 13.38 2.34
N LEU A 204 18.25 13.20 3.49
CA LEU A 204 16.98 13.87 3.78
C LEU A 204 17.15 15.39 3.81
N GLU A 205 18.21 15.88 4.45
CA GLU A 205 18.56 17.30 4.44
C GLU A 205 18.71 17.79 3.00
N ALA A 206 19.57 17.16 2.19
CA ALA A 206 19.90 17.62 0.85
C ALA A 206 18.68 17.70 -0.07
N VAL A 207 17.82 16.68 -0.08
CA VAL A 207 16.61 16.66 -0.91
C VAL A 207 15.64 17.78 -0.49
N SER A 208 15.53 18.07 0.81
CA SER A 208 14.61 19.10 1.33
C SER A 208 15.01 20.54 1.01
N LYS A 209 16.25 20.81 0.57
CA LYS A 209 16.76 22.19 0.35
C LYS A 209 16.00 22.95 -0.73
N GLY A 210 15.27 22.24 -1.59
CA GLY A 210 14.41 22.82 -2.61
C GLY A 210 13.19 23.58 -2.06
N GLY A 211 12.52 23.00 -1.06
CA GLY A 211 11.30 23.52 -0.47
C GLY A 211 11.58 24.48 0.69
N ARG A 212 11.23 25.76 0.52
CA ARG A 212 11.40 26.78 1.57
C ARG A 212 10.22 26.88 2.52
N ASP A 213 9.00 26.70 2.00
CA ASP A 213 7.76 26.88 2.78
C ASP A 213 7.22 25.55 3.32
N VAL A 214 7.80 24.43 2.88
CA VAL A 214 7.45 23.07 3.31
C VAL A 214 8.69 22.43 3.93
N GLU A 215 8.62 22.20 5.23
CA GLU A 215 9.74 21.70 6.04
C GLU A 215 9.77 20.16 6.05
N PRO A 216 10.96 19.52 6.02
CA PRO A 216 11.06 18.07 6.11
C PRO A 216 10.68 17.57 7.51
N ARG A 217 10.28 16.30 7.57
CA ARG A 217 10.04 15.57 8.82
C ARG A 217 10.63 14.17 8.72
N LEU A 218 11.29 13.72 9.77
CA LEU A 218 11.50 12.28 9.97
C LEU A 218 10.49 11.82 11.02
N ILE A 219 9.57 10.96 10.61
CA ILE A 219 8.51 10.45 11.49
C ILE A 219 8.88 9.01 11.87
N THR A 220 9.00 8.74 13.16
CA THR A 220 9.27 7.39 13.68
C THR A 220 8.10 6.95 14.56
N LEU A 221 7.38 5.90 14.16
CA LEU A 221 6.39 5.25 15.01
C LEU A 221 6.97 3.96 15.59
N LYS A 222 6.68 3.67 16.86
CA LYS A 222 7.02 2.40 17.49
C LYS A 222 5.76 1.77 18.06
N TYR A 223 5.45 0.56 17.63
CA TYR A 223 4.38 -0.26 18.17
C TYR A 223 4.97 -1.36 19.05
N ALA A 224 4.53 -1.43 20.31
CA ALA A 224 4.97 -2.41 21.29
C ALA A 224 3.90 -3.50 21.47
N GLY A 225 3.81 -4.43 20.51
CA GLY A 225 2.87 -5.54 20.52
C GLY A 225 3.18 -6.61 21.56
N LYS A 226 4.33 -6.52 22.25
CA LYS A 226 4.85 -7.51 23.20
C LYS A 226 5.22 -8.83 22.51
N GLY A 227 5.71 -8.76 21.28
CA GLY A 227 6.32 -9.92 20.64
C GLY A 227 7.58 -10.34 21.39
N GLU A 228 7.81 -11.65 21.50
CA GLU A 228 9.08 -12.19 22.03
C GLU A 228 10.17 -12.30 20.94
N GLY A 229 9.85 -11.89 19.70
CA GLY A 229 10.68 -12.05 18.50
C GLY A 229 11.47 -10.81 18.05
N GLU A 230 12.00 -10.90 16.83
CA GLU A 230 12.75 -9.83 16.16
C GLU A 230 11.87 -8.61 15.87
N LYS A 231 12.42 -7.41 16.02
CA LYS A 231 11.68 -6.17 15.69
C LYS A 231 11.68 -5.93 14.19
N LEU A 232 10.49 -5.82 13.61
CA LEU A 232 10.33 -5.51 12.20
C LEU A 232 10.39 -4.00 11.96
N GLY A 233 11.37 -3.58 11.17
CA GLY A 233 11.51 -2.23 10.66
C GLY A 233 10.72 -2.03 9.38
N LEU A 234 9.79 -1.05 9.35
CA LEU A 234 9.02 -0.69 8.15
C LEU A 234 9.39 0.72 7.70
N ILE A 235 9.88 0.88 6.47
CA ILE A 235 10.36 2.18 5.99
C ILE A 235 9.56 2.61 4.76
N GLY A 236 8.97 3.81 4.78
CA GLY A 236 8.10 4.26 3.70
C GLY A 236 8.59 5.54 3.03
N LYS A 237 8.93 5.50 1.73
CA LYS A 237 9.26 6.72 0.97
C LYS A 237 8.10 7.70 1.06
N SER A 238 8.38 8.91 1.55
CA SER A 238 7.36 9.93 1.87
C SER A 238 7.63 11.27 1.17
N VAL A 239 7.97 11.23 -0.12
CA VAL A 239 8.13 12.45 -0.93
C VAL A 239 6.74 12.97 -1.31
N THR A 240 6.31 14.02 -0.62
CA THR A 240 4.94 14.57 -0.72
C THR A 240 4.66 15.25 -2.06
N PHE A 241 5.70 15.73 -2.73
CA PHE A 241 5.66 16.08 -4.13
C PHE A 241 7.05 15.98 -4.76
N ASP A 242 7.14 15.40 -5.95
CA ASP A 242 8.40 15.21 -6.67
C ASP A 242 8.39 15.88 -8.05
N THR A 243 9.06 17.03 -8.16
CA THR A 243 9.31 17.66 -9.47
C THR A 243 10.53 17.09 -10.18
N GLY A 244 11.31 16.25 -9.50
CA GLY A 244 12.68 15.86 -9.86
C GLY A 244 13.78 16.84 -9.46
N GLY A 245 13.43 17.94 -8.77
CA GLY A 245 14.38 19.00 -8.43
C GLY A 245 14.97 19.70 -9.67
N ILE A 246 16.29 19.93 -9.69
CA ILE A 246 17.00 20.53 -10.83
C ILE A 246 16.94 19.64 -12.07
N SER A 247 16.99 18.31 -11.89
CA SER A 247 16.72 17.30 -12.90
C SER A 247 15.22 17.17 -13.20
N ILE A 248 14.59 18.28 -13.59
CA ILE A 248 13.13 18.44 -13.64
C ILE A 248 12.42 17.42 -14.53
N LYS A 249 11.33 16.85 -14.03
CA LYS A 249 10.43 15.96 -14.79
C LYS A 249 9.70 16.72 -15.91
N PRO A 250 9.28 16.05 -17.00
CA PRO A 250 8.36 16.63 -17.97
C PRO A 250 7.02 17.01 -17.33
N SER A 251 6.34 18.01 -17.88
CA SER A 251 5.04 18.47 -17.35
C SER A 251 3.94 17.40 -17.44
N ALA A 252 3.99 16.53 -18.45
CA ALA A 252 3.02 15.46 -18.63
C ALA A 252 3.10 14.46 -17.47
N GLY A 253 1.98 14.22 -16.79
CA GLY A 253 1.92 13.29 -15.65
C GLY A 253 2.40 13.86 -14.32
N MET A 254 3.15 14.98 -14.29
CA MET A 254 3.74 15.52 -13.04
C MET A 254 2.76 15.72 -11.88
N HIS A 255 1.48 16.02 -12.17
CA HIS A 255 0.42 16.11 -11.14
C HIS A 255 0.20 14.82 -10.32
N GLU A 256 0.58 13.65 -10.85
CA GLU A 256 0.52 12.36 -10.17
C GLU A 256 1.63 12.21 -9.13
N MET A 257 2.68 13.04 -9.17
CA MET A 257 3.81 13.00 -8.23
C MET A 257 3.43 13.43 -6.81
N LYS A 258 2.19 13.84 -6.57
CA LYS A 258 1.59 13.89 -5.23
C LYS A 258 1.50 12.49 -4.58
N MET A 259 1.52 11.42 -5.39
CA MET A 259 1.48 10.04 -4.93
C MET A 259 2.89 9.48 -4.67
N ASP A 260 3.94 10.29 -4.77
CA ASP A 260 5.31 9.84 -4.53
C ASP A 260 5.66 9.62 -3.03
N MET A 261 4.63 9.74 -2.19
CA MET A 261 4.58 9.41 -0.77
C MET A 261 3.81 8.10 -0.48
N SER A 262 3.46 7.33 -1.53
CA SER A 262 2.65 6.11 -1.40
C SER A 262 3.25 5.06 -0.47
N GLY A 263 4.57 4.91 -0.46
CA GLY A 263 5.26 3.99 0.45
C GLY A 263 5.08 4.39 1.91
N GLY A 264 5.21 5.70 2.19
CA GLY A 264 4.90 6.30 3.49
C GLY A 264 3.45 6.09 3.91
N ALA A 265 2.50 6.38 3.01
CA ALA A 265 1.08 6.18 3.27
C ALA A 265 0.76 4.72 3.65
N ALA A 266 1.32 3.76 2.91
CA ALA A 266 1.12 2.35 3.17
C ALA A 266 1.71 1.92 4.52
N VAL A 267 2.94 2.34 4.84
CA VAL A 267 3.57 2.03 6.13
C VAL A 267 2.80 2.64 7.30
N LEU A 268 2.36 3.90 7.17
CA LEU A 268 1.63 4.60 8.22
C LEU A 268 0.33 3.90 8.58
N GLU A 269 -0.48 3.56 7.57
CA GLU A 269 -1.77 2.91 7.77
C GLU A 269 -1.65 1.41 8.05
N ALA A 270 -0.55 0.76 7.66
CA ALA A 270 -0.24 -0.61 8.10
C ALA A 270 0.05 -0.65 9.61
N VAL A 271 0.78 0.31 10.17
CA VAL A 271 1.01 0.39 11.63
C VAL A 271 -0.31 0.57 12.38
N ASP A 272 -1.19 1.45 11.89
CA ASP A 272 -2.53 1.66 12.44
C ASP A 272 -3.34 0.35 12.45
N ALA A 273 -3.36 -0.36 11.33
CA ALA A 273 -4.03 -1.66 11.20
C ALA A 273 -3.44 -2.73 12.13
N ILE A 274 -2.11 -2.81 12.23
CA ILE A 274 -1.40 -3.76 13.09
C ILE A 274 -1.75 -3.52 14.56
N ALA A 275 -1.82 -2.25 14.98
CA ALA A 275 -2.21 -1.86 16.33
C ALA A 275 -3.70 -2.15 16.61
N GLU A 276 -4.59 -1.87 15.65
CA GLU A 276 -6.03 -2.17 15.75
C GLU A 276 -6.31 -3.68 15.83
N LEU A 277 -5.51 -4.50 15.16
CA LEU A 277 -5.57 -5.96 15.22
C LEU A 277 -4.90 -6.55 16.47
N ASP A 278 -4.19 -5.73 17.24
CA ASP A 278 -3.41 -6.10 18.43
C ASP A 278 -2.40 -7.22 18.18
N LEU A 279 -1.70 -7.18 17.04
CA LEU A 279 -0.80 -8.27 16.65
C LEU A 279 0.40 -8.39 17.60
N PRO A 280 0.85 -9.62 17.94
CA PRO A 280 1.89 -9.84 18.95
C PRO A 280 3.32 -9.74 18.37
N LEU A 281 3.66 -8.60 17.78
CA LEU A 281 5.00 -8.27 17.30
C LEU A 281 5.37 -6.82 17.58
N ASP A 282 6.66 -6.52 17.59
CA ASP A 282 7.15 -5.15 17.76
C ASP A 282 7.53 -4.55 16.40
N ILE A 283 7.06 -3.33 16.12
CA ILE A 283 7.33 -2.61 14.87
C ILE A 283 8.08 -1.30 15.16
N ILE A 284 9.06 -0.98 14.31
CA ILE A 284 9.64 0.36 14.19
C ILE A 284 9.37 0.85 12.77
N ALA A 285 8.51 1.85 12.62
CA ALA A 285 8.20 2.44 11.32
C ALA A 285 8.90 3.79 11.15
N VAL A 286 9.56 4.02 10.01
CA VAL A 286 10.28 5.27 9.72
C VAL A 286 9.85 5.85 8.38
N LEU A 287 9.40 7.10 8.38
CA LEU A 287 8.96 7.82 7.19
C LEU A 287 9.83 9.08 7.01
N PRO A 288 10.83 9.06 6.10
CA PRO A 288 11.55 10.26 5.71
C PRO A 288 10.68 11.10 4.77
N SER A 289 10.13 12.20 5.25
CA SER A 289 9.17 13.02 4.53
C SER A 289 9.71 14.40 4.14
N THR A 290 9.52 14.76 2.88
CA THR A 290 9.99 16.01 2.28
C THR A 290 9.22 16.32 1.00
N GLU A 291 9.46 17.49 0.40
CA GLU A 291 9.21 17.75 -1.02
C GLU A 291 10.53 17.83 -1.79
N ASN A 292 10.54 17.44 -3.06
CA ASN A 292 11.67 17.61 -3.97
C ASN A 292 11.33 18.70 -5.00
N MET A 293 11.85 19.91 -4.76
CA MET A 293 11.48 21.12 -5.49
C MET A 293 12.71 21.77 -6.15
N PRO A 294 12.58 22.42 -7.32
CA PRO A 294 13.64 23.22 -7.89
C PRO A 294 13.67 24.59 -7.22
N SER A 295 14.84 25.05 -6.79
CA SER A 295 15.01 26.39 -6.23
C SER A 295 16.48 26.84 -6.31
N GLY A 296 16.77 28.08 -5.94
CA GLY A 296 18.14 28.58 -5.84
C GLY A 296 18.98 27.92 -4.74
N THR A 297 18.35 27.17 -3.83
CA THR A 297 19.00 26.42 -2.75
C THR A 297 18.96 24.91 -2.95
N ALA A 298 18.29 24.43 -4.01
CA ALA A 298 18.10 23.02 -4.26
C ALA A 298 19.43 22.26 -4.46
N LEU A 299 19.38 20.97 -4.16
CA LEU A 299 20.40 20.00 -4.54
C LEU A 299 20.63 20.04 -6.05
N LYS A 300 21.88 19.92 -6.48
CA LYS A 300 22.28 19.98 -7.90
C LYS A 300 22.99 18.69 -8.32
N PRO A 301 22.87 18.30 -9.60
CA PRO A 301 23.77 17.30 -10.18
C PRO A 301 25.25 17.70 -9.98
N GLY A 302 26.05 16.77 -9.47
CA GLY A 302 27.46 16.94 -9.10
C GLY A 302 27.70 17.30 -7.63
N ASP A 303 26.66 17.61 -6.85
CA ASP A 303 26.82 17.78 -5.39
C ASP A 303 27.20 16.43 -4.74
N ILE A 304 28.08 16.49 -3.73
CA ILE A 304 28.44 15.33 -2.90
C ILE A 304 27.83 15.53 -1.53
N ILE A 305 27.08 14.52 -1.07
CA ILE A 305 26.46 14.50 0.26
C ILE A 305 27.07 13.39 1.11
N THR A 306 26.89 13.47 2.43
CA THR A 306 27.28 12.42 3.36
C THR A 306 26.03 11.87 4.04
N GLN A 307 25.78 10.58 3.90
CA GLN A 307 24.62 9.91 4.49
C GLN A 307 24.83 9.63 5.98
N LEU A 308 23.77 9.23 6.67
CA LEU A 308 23.75 9.00 8.12
C LEU A 308 24.80 7.97 8.60
N ASN A 309 25.18 6.98 7.77
CA ASN A 309 26.25 6.02 8.09
C ASN A 309 27.66 6.48 7.66
N GLY A 310 27.81 7.73 7.25
CA GLY A 310 29.09 8.34 6.87
C GLY A 310 29.51 8.10 5.43
N LYS A 311 28.78 7.31 4.63
CA LYS A 311 29.10 7.10 3.21
C LYS A 311 28.84 8.37 2.41
N THR A 312 29.76 8.67 1.50
CA THR A 312 29.66 9.79 0.57
C THR A 312 28.91 9.38 -0.71
N VAL A 313 27.99 10.22 -1.17
CA VAL A 313 27.19 9.97 -2.38
C VAL A 313 27.33 11.16 -3.32
N GLU A 314 27.80 10.90 -4.55
CA GLU A 314 27.70 11.87 -5.64
C GLU A 314 26.28 11.83 -6.21
N VAL A 315 25.62 12.98 -6.22
CA VAL A 315 24.26 13.12 -6.75
C VAL A 315 24.36 13.51 -8.21
N THR A 316 24.14 12.57 -9.13
CA THR A 316 24.19 12.84 -10.58
C THR A 316 22.81 13.09 -11.18
N ASN A 317 21.74 12.72 -10.47
CA ASN A 317 20.37 12.99 -10.85
C ASN A 317 19.52 13.31 -9.62
N THR A 318 18.94 14.51 -9.54
CA THR A 318 18.12 14.92 -8.38
C THR A 318 16.69 14.36 -8.42
N ASP A 319 16.31 13.69 -9.51
CA ASP A 319 15.08 12.88 -9.67
C ASP A 319 15.27 11.43 -9.18
N ALA A 320 16.42 11.14 -8.58
CA ALA A 320 16.70 9.91 -7.85
C ALA A 320 16.85 10.23 -6.35
N GLU A 321 15.92 11.04 -5.84
CA GLU A 321 15.84 11.55 -4.47
C GLU A 321 15.36 10.51 -3.46
N GLY A 322 14.40 9.66 -3.84
CA GLY A 322 13.75 8.73 -2.92
C GLY A 322 14.76 7.78 -2.25
N ARG A 323 15.76 7.31 -2.99
CA ARG A 323 16.81 6.45 -2.42
C ARG A 323 17.75 7.20 -1.48
N LEU A 324 17.92 8.51 -1.65
CA LEU A 324 18.77 9.32 -0.79
C LEU A 324 18.13 9.47 0.60
N ILE A 325 16.83 9.75 0.64
CA ILE A 325 16.10 9.91 1.90
C ILE A 325 15.85 8.55 2.59
N LEU A 326 15.62 7.47 1.82
CA LEU A 326 15.47 6.12 2.35
C LEU A 326 16.78 5.59 2.95
N ALA A 327 17.93 5.91 2.36
CA ALA A 327 19.22 5.51 2.89
C ALA A 327 19.45 6.02 4.33
N ASP A 328 19.10 7.27 4.62
CA ASP A 328 19.15 7.80 5.99
C ASP A 328 18.13 7.10 6.90
N ALA A 329 16.91 6.88 6.41
CA ALA A 329 15.85 6.24 7.18
C ALA A 329 16.13 4.76 7.51
N LEU A 330 16.77 4.01 6.61
CA LEU A 330 17.20 2.63 6.85
C LEU A 330 18.22 2.57 7.99
N VAL A 331 19.25 3.43 7.94
CA VAL A 331 20.27 3.51 8.99
C VAL A 331 19.62 3.94 10.32
N HIS A 332 18.71 4.91 10.29
CA HIS A 332 17.96 5.34 11.48
C HIS A 332 17.14 4.19 12.07
N CYS A 333 16.39 3.46 11.25
CA CYS A 333 15.56 2.33 11.68
C CYS A 333 16.40 1.24 12.39
N VAL A 334 17.59 0.92 11.87
CA VAL A 334 18.51 -0.01 12.54
C VAL A 334 19.00 0.55 13.87
N ARG A 335 19.34 1.85 13.94
CA ARG A 335 19.79 2.49 15.19
C ARG A 335 18.70 2.53 16.26
N GLU A 336 17.44 2.63 15.85
CA GLU A 336 16.28 2.51 16.73
C GLU A 336 16.03 1.07 17.23
N GLY A 337 16.76 0.09 16.69
CA GLY A 337 16.79 -1.29 17.14
C GLY A 337 16.00 -2.26 16.28
N ALA A 338 15.75 -1.95 15.01
CA ALA A 338 15.14 -2.91 14.08
C ALA A 338 16.11 -4.07 13.77
N ASP A 339 15.56 -5.28 13.70
CA ASP A 339 16.31 -6.50 13.45
C ASP A 339 16.19 -6.97 12.01
N ARG A 340 15.04 -6.73 11.37
CA ARG A 340 14.79 -6.95 9.95
C ARG A 340 14.13 -5.72 9.35
N LEU A 341 14.36 -5.45 8.07
CA LEU A 341 13.91 -4.23 7.41
C LEU A 341 13.07 -4.53 6.18
N VAL A 342 11.95 -3.84 6.02
CA VAL A 342 11.16 -3.84 4.78
C VAL A 342 10.90 -2.39 4.40
N ASP A 343 11.43 -1.95 3.26
CA ASP A 343 11.14 -0.62 2.74
C ASP A 343 10.23 -0.66 1.50
N LEU A 344 9.29 0.29 1.44
CA LEU A 344 8.30 0.43 0.39
C LEU A 344 8.46 1.80 -0.27
N ALA A 345 8.60 1.83 -1.58
CA ALA A 345 8.81 3.09 -2.29
C ALA A 345 8.34 3.09 -3.74
N THR A 346 7.76 4.20 -4.17
CA THR A 346 7.58 4.56 -5.58
C THR A 346 8.94 5.01 -6.13
N LEU A 347 9.83 4.06 -6.40
CA LEU A 347 11.26 4.36 -6.48
C LEU A 347 11.78 4.52 -7.90
N THR A 348 11.32 3.69 -8.86
CA THR A 348 11.88 3.72 -10.20
C THR A 348 10.83 3.67 -11.31
N GLY A 349 10.99 4.53 -12.32
CA GLY A 349 10.28 4.37 -13.60
C GLY A 349 10.61 3.06 -14.32
N ALA A 350 11.75 2.43 -13.98
CA ALA A 350 12.19 1.18 -14.59
C ALA A 350 11.32 -0.02 -14.19
N VAL A 351 10.69 -0.01 -13.01
CA VAL A 351 9.83 -1.13 -12.58
C VAL A 351 8.55 -1.18 -13.43
N LEU A 352 8.01 -0.02 -13.85
CA LEU A 352 6.87 0.05 -14.76
C LEU A 352 7.18 -0.60 -16.11
N ILE A 353 8.41 -0.43 -16.61
CA ILE A 353 8.84 -1.05 -17.88
C ILE A 353 9.09 -2.55 -17.71
N GLY A 354 9.59 -2.98 -16.55
CA GLY A 354 9.95 -4.37 -16.29
C GLY A 354 8.77 -5.28 -15.91
N LEU A 355 7.92 -4.81 -14.99
CA LEU A 355 6.83 -5.60 -14.38
C LEU A 355 5.43 -5.03 -14.64
N GLY A 356 5.34 -3.85 -15.27
CA GLY A 356 4.06 -3.18 -15.49
C GLY A 356 3.38 -2.79 -14.18
N SER A 357 2.07 -3.02 -14.10
CA SER A 357 1.23 -2.67 -12.95
C SER A 357 0.61 -3.87 -12.25
N THR A 358 1.13 -5.07 -12.53
CA THR A 358 0.63 -6.32 -11.93
C THR A 358 1.41 -6.70 -10.68
N TYR A 359 2.75 -6.61 -10.75
CA TYR A 359 3.66 -6.98 -9.66
C TYR A 359 4.47 -5.77 -9.22
N ALA A 360 4.61 -5.58 -7.90
CA ALA A 360 5.71 -4.79 -7.35
C ALA A 360 7.02 -5.57 -7.45
N ALA A 361 8.16 -4.88 -7.56
CA ALA A 361 9.45 -5.57 -7.52
C ALA A 361 9.90 -5.80 -6.09
N LEU A 362 10.24 -7.04 -5.77
CA LEU A 362 10.90 -7.42 -4.51
C LEU A 362 12.40 -7.59 -4.77
N ILE A 363 13.24 -6.86 -4.04
CA ILE A 363 14.69 -7.04 -4.00
C ILE A 363 15.08 -7.30 -2.56
N SER A 364 15.94 -8.29 -2.29
CA SER A 364 16.29 -8.61 -0.91
C SER A 364 17.67 -9.28 -0.82
N ASN A 365 18.37 -9.00 0.27
CA ASN A 365 19.64 -9.64 0.65
C ASN A 365 19.43 -10.92 1.50
N ASP A 366 18.19 -11.28 1.81
CA ASP A 366 17.82 -12.39 2.68
C ASP A 366 16.73 -13.26 2.03
N ASP A 367 17.03 -14.54 1.80
CA ASP A 367 16.13 -15.44 1.07
C ASP A 367 14.88 -15.82 1.88
N GLU A 368 15.00 -15.89 3.21
CA GLU A 368 13.90 -16.25 4.09
C GLU A 368 12.88 -15.12 4.15
N LEU A 369 13.33 -13.89 4.43
CA LEU A 369 12.48 -12.70 4.42
C LEU A 369 11.79 -12.49 3.06
N ALA A 370 12.53 -12.71 1.96
CA ALA A 370 11.94 -12.63 0.63
C ALA A 370 10.83 -13.67 0.41
N GLY A 371 11.00 -14.90 0.92
CA GLY A 371 10.00 -15.96 0.89
C GLY A 371 8.73 -15.57 1.67
N GLN A 372 8.89 -15.10 2.91
CA GLN A 372 7.80 -14.65 3.78
C GLN A 372 7.00 -13.51 3.12
N ILE A 373 7.69 -12.55 2.50
CA ILE A 373 7.04 -11.46 1.76
C ILE A 373 6.27 -11.99 0.55
N SER A 374 6.82 -12.95 -0.20
CA SER A 374 6.10 -13.57 -1.32
C SER A 374 4.85 -14.31 -0.86
N GLU A 375 4.90 -15.05 0.24
CA GLU A 375 3.73 -15.73 0.79
C GLU A 375 2.67 -14.74 1.31
N ALA A 376 3.09 -13.67 1.98
CA ALA A 376 2.21 -12.57 2.39
C ALA A 376 1.57 -11.86 1.19
N ALA A 377 2.32 -11.66 0.10
CA ALA A 377 1.83 -11.08 -1.14
C ALA A 377 0.75 -11.96 -1.80
N ASP A 378 0.98 -13.28 -1.86
CA ASP A 378 0.03 -14.23 -2.45
C ASP A 378 -1.28 -14.28 -1.65
N ARG A 379 -1.22 -14.26 -0.31
CA ARG A 379 -2.41 -14.24 0.55
C ARG A 379 -3.16 -12.91 0.47
N SER A 380 -2.44 -11.79 0.44
CA SER A 380 -3.04 -10.45 0.43
C SER A 380 -3.57 -10.03 -0.94
N GLY A 381 -3.09 -10.63 -2.03
CA GLY A 381 -3.41 -10.26 -3.41
C GLY A 381 -2.58 -9.07 -3.94
N GLU A 382 -1.70 -8.49 -3.11
CA GLU A 382 -0.72 -7.46 -3.46
C GLU A 382 0.57 -8.11 -3.96
N LEU A 383 0.53 -8.56 -5.22
CA LEU A 383 1.55 -9.43 -5.79
C LEU A 383 2.93 -8.76 -5.89
N VAL A 384 3.97 -9.53 -5.58
CA VAL A 384 5.38 -9.13 -5.71
C VAL A 384 6.14 -10.13 -6.58
N TRP A 385 7.17 -9.66 -7.27
CA TRP A 385 8.06 -10.52 -8.03
C TRP A 385 9.51 -10.26 -7.65
N ARG A 386 10.23 -11.31 -7.25
CA ARG A 386 11.61 -11.17 -6.81
C ARG A 386 12.55 -10.93 -7.99
N LEU A 387 13.28 -9.82 -7.95
CA LEU A 387 14.36 -9.48 -8.86
C LEU A 387 15.72 -9.88 -8.26
N PRO A 388 16.73 -10.17 -9.08
CA PRO A 388 18.04 -10.59 -8.59
C PRO A 388 18.80 -9.45 -7.94
N LEU A 389 19.60 -9.77 -6.92
CA LEU A 389 20.58 -8.88 -6.28
C LEU A 389 21.97 -9.52 -6.31
N HIS A 390 22.66 -9.35 -7.43
CA HIS A 390 24.03 -9.84 -7.63
C HIS A 390 25.08 -8.76 -7.33
N SER A 391 26.26 -9.16 -6.87
CA SER A 391 27.37 -8.26 -6.53
C SER A 391 27.84 -7.37 -7.69
N GLU A 392 27.64 -7.80 -8.94
CA GLU A 392 27.94 -6.97 -10.11
C GLU A 392 27.07 -5.70 -10.19
N TYR A 393 25.83 -5.73 -9.70
CA TYR A 393 25.00 -4.54 -9.65
C TYR A 393 25.50 -3.54 -8.60
N LYS A 394 26.05 -4.03 -7.49
CA LYS A 394 26.71 -3.21 -6.47
C LYS A 394 27.93 -2.46 -7.00
N ASN A 395 28.65 -3.04 -7.96
CA ASN A 395 29.75 -2.33 -8.62
C ASN A 395 29.26 -1.14 -9.47
N LEU A 396 28.01 -1.17 -9.95
CA LEU A 396 27.43 -0.06 -10.70
C LEU A 396 27.17 1.17 -9.82
N THR A 397 26.96 0.99 -8.52
CA THR A 397 26.64 2.08 -7.59
C THR A 397 27.88 2.78 -7.06
N LYS A 398 29.10 2.29 -7.32
CA LYS A 398 30.35 2.90 -6.86
C LYS A 398 30.67 4.19 -7.63
N GLY A 399 31.03 5.23 -6.89
CA GLY A 399 31.49 6.50 -7.47
C GLY A 399 32.97 6.46 -7.87
N GLU A 400 33.39 7.39 -8.73
CA GLU A 400 34.81 7.55 -9.07
C GLU A 400 35.58 8.32 -7.98
N ILE A 401 34.90 9.25 -7.30
CA ILE A 401 35.46 10.15 -6.28
C ILE A 401 34.72 10.08 -4.94
N THR A 402 33.68 9.26 -4.85
CA THR A 402 32.82 9.04 -3.69
C THR A 402 32.60 7.55 -3.45
N ASP A 403 32.08 7.17 -2.29
CA ASP A 403 31.75 5.78 -2.02
C ASP A 403 30.66 5.25 -2.96
N LEU A 404 29.69 6.11 -3.29
CA LEU A 404 28.53 5.79 -4.11
C LEU A 404 28.15 6.94 -5.06
N VAL A 405 27.39 6.59 -6.11
CA VAL A 405 26.69 7.52 -6.99
C VAL A 405 25.19 7.18 -6.99
N ASN A 406 24.33 8.20 -6.92
CA ASN A 406 22.91 7.95 -6.67
C ASN A 406 22.15 7.44 -7.91
N ALA A 407 22.61 7.74 -9.12
CA ALA A 407 21.96 7.30 -10.35
C ALA A 407 22.96 6.67 -11.32
N SER A 408 22.51 5.61 -11.99
CA SER A 408 23.34 4.93 -12.98
C SER A 408 23.59 5.82 -14.18
N ALA A 409 24.85 5.95 -14.59
CA ALA A 409 25.21 6.56 -15.87
C ALA A 409 24.69 5.75 -17.07
N GLN A 410 24.41 4.45 -16.87
CA GLN A 410 23.88 3.56 -17.90
C GLN A 410 22.39 3.31 -17.62
N ARG A 411 21.49 3.56 -18.59
CA ARG A 411 20.05 3.26 -18.46
C ARG A 411 19.78 1.75 -18.53
N LYS A 412 20.34 0.98 -17.59
CA LYS A 412 20.24 -0.49 -17.50
C LYS A 412 19.93 -0.89 -16.07
N ALA A 413 19.03 -1.86 -15.91
CA ALA A 413 18.68 -2.46 -14.61
C ALA A 413 18.33 -1.44 -13.51
N GLY A 414 17.60 -0.36 -13.83
CA GLY A 414 17.37 0.78 -12.93
C GLY A 414 16.75 0.42 -11.58
N THR A 415 15.81 -0.54 -11.55
CA THR A 415 15.20 -1.05 -10.32
C THR A 415 16.20 -1.79 -9.45
N ILE A 416 16.97 -2.72 -10.05
CA ILE A 416 18.00 -3.48 -9.34
C ILE A 416 19.14 -2.58 -8.86
N TYR A 417 19.54 -1.58 -9.66
CA TYR A 417 20.49 -0.56 -9.25
C TYR A 417 20.01 0.16 -7.99
N ALA A 418 18.74 0.57 -7.96
CA ALA A 418 18.17 1.29 -6.82
C ALA A 418 18.17 0.42 -5.55
N GLY A 419 17.78 -0.85 -5.67
CA GLY A 419 17.88 -1.81 -4.56
C GLY A 419 19.34 -2.04 -4.11
N SER A 420 20.28 -2.15 -5.06
CA SER A 420 21.72 -2.30 -4.74
C SER A 420 22.30 -1.07 -4.04
N PHE A 421 21.78 0.12 -4.35
CA PHE A 421 22.13 1.35 -3.64
C PHE A 421 21.59 1.32 -2.20
N LEU A 422 20.32 0.91 -2.00
CA LEU A 422 19.70 0.85 -0.67
C LEU A 422 20.34 -0.21 0.24
N GLU A 423 20.77 -1.36 -0.32
CA GLU A 423 21.44 -2.43 0.43
C GLU A 423 22.65 -1.91 1.24
N GLU A 424 23.36 -0.89 0.72
CA GLU A 424 24.52 -0.26 1.36
C GLU A 424 24.20 0.46 2.69
N PHE A 425 22.92 0.61 3.05
CA PHE A 425 22.41 1.34 4.20
C PHE A 425 21.63 0.47 5.19
N THR A 426 21.65 -0.85 4.99
CA THR A 426 20.94 -1.84 5.83
C THR A 426 21.70 -2.25 7.08
N GLU A 427 22.94 -1.75 7.25
CA GLU A 427 23.86 -2.13 8.34
C GLU A 427 24.02 -3.67 8.50
N GLY A 428 23.86 -4.42 7.39
CA GLY A 428 23.99 -5.87 7.35
C GLY A 428 22.80 -6.65 7.92
N LYS A 429 21.68 -5.97 8.23
CA LYS A 429 20.44 -6.62 8.66
C LYS A 429 19.73 -7.31 7.48
N PRO A 430 18.94 -8.39 7.73
CA PRO A 430 18.00 -8.91 6.75
C PRO A 430 17.08 -7.80 6.26
N TRP A 431 17.01 -7.64 4.95
CA TRP A 431 16.36 -6.49 4.33
C TRP A 431 15.67 -6.87 3.03
N ALA A 432 14.50 -6.27 2.81
CA ALA A 432 13.78 -6.32 1.56
C ALA A 432 13.32 -4.92 1.14
N HIS A 433 13.40 -4.65 -0.16
CA HIS A 433 12.86 -3.47 -0.81
C HIS A 433 11.73 -3.85 -1.76
N LEU A 434 10.64 -3.11 -1.65
CA LEU A 434 9.47 -3.19 -2.51
C LEU A 434 9.38 -1.91 -3.37
N ASP A 435 9.72 -2.02 -4.66
CA ASP A 435 9.47 -0.95 -5.62
C ASP A 435 8.02 -1.05 -6.10
N ILE A 436 7.18 -0.15 -5.60
CA ILE A 436 5.73 -0.12 -5.80
C ILE A 436 5.32 0.92 -6.85
N ALA A 437 6.25 1.53 -7.58
CA ALA A 437 5.93 2.60 -8.54
C ALA A 437 4.94 2.16 -9.63
N GLY A 438 4.91 0.87 -10.00
CA GLY A 438 3.95 0.33 -10.95
C GLY A 438 2.59 -0.04 -10.37
N THR A 439 2.49 -0.23 -9.05
CA THR A 439 1.30 -0.79 -8.38
C THR A 439 0.60 0.18 -7.43
N ALA A 440 1.22 1.31 -7.10
CA ALA A 440 0.69 2.29 -6.16
C ALA A 440 -0.56 3.06 -6.67
N TRP A 441 -0.77 3.13 -7.99
CA TRP A 441 -1.96 3.71 -8.60
C TRP A 441 -2.27 3.10 -9.99
N ASP A 442 -3.51 3.29 -10.44
CA ASP A 442 -4.00 3.00 -11.79
C ASP A 442 -3.76 1.57 -12.31
N THR A 443 -3.88 0.57 -11.43
CA THR A 443 -3.69 -0.85 -11.76
C THR A 443 -4.87 -1.50 -12.50
N GLY A 444 -6.03 -0.83 -12.53
CA GLY A 444 -7.21 -1.29 -13.26
C GLY A 444 -7.98 -2.46 -12.62
N ARG A 445 -7.65 -2.87 -11.39
CA ARG A 445 -8.41 -3.91 -10.66
C ARG A 445 -9.78 -3.42 -10.22
N GLU A 446 -10.76 -4.32 -10.15
CA GLU A 446 -12.16 -3.96 -9.90
C GLU A 446 -12.42 -3.21 -8.59
N TYR A 447 -11.68 -3.55 -7.54
CA TYR A 447 -11.85 -2.97 -6.19
C TYR A 447 -11.11 -1.65 -5.99
N TRP A 448 -10.06 -1.36 -6.77
CA TRP A 448 -9.37 -0.06 -6.69
C TRP A 448 -9.90 0.96 -7.69
N GLY A 449 -10.36 0.50 -8.86
CA GLY A 449 -10.79 1.39 -9.93
C GLY A 449 -9.62 2.19 -10.50
N LYS A 450 -9.85 3.48 -10.77
CA LYS A 450 -8.80 4.43 -11.18
C LYS A 450 -8.29 5.21 -9.97
N GLY A 451 -7.02 5.60 -10.01
CA GLY A 451 -6.34 6.34 -8.96
C GLY A 451 -5.59 5.43 -7.98
N PRO A 452 -5.36 5.89 -6.74
CA PRO A 452 -4.49 5.20 -5.80
C PRO A 452 -5.06 3.84 -5.35
N THR A 453 -4.15 2.91 -5.10
CA THR A 453 -4.49 1.55 -4.65
C THR A 453 -4.28 1.34 -3.15
N GLY A 454 -3.47 2.17 -2.49
CA GLY A 454 -3.01 1.88 -1.12
C GLY A 454 -2.06 0.68 -1.04
N PHE A 455 -1.45 0.30 -2.18
CA PHE A 455 -0.60 -0.89 -2.28
C PHE A 455 0.47 -0.92 -1.18
N GLY A 456 0.54 -2.04 -0.48
CA GLY A 456 1.48 -2.31 0.59
C GLY A 456 0.79 -2.48 1.95
N VAL A 457 -0.39 -1.88 2.16
CA VAL A 457 -1.11 -2.03 3.44
C VAL A 457 -1.49 -3.49 3.68
N HIS A 458 -2.13 -4.14 2.69
CA HIS A 458 -2.59 -5.51 2.87
C HIS A 458 -1.41 -6.48 3.02
N LEU A 459 -0.35 -6.29 2.22
CA LEU A 459 0.87 -7.08 2.28
C LEU A 459 1.59 -6.93 3.62
N LEU A 460 1.77 -5.70 4.12
CA LEU A 460 2.47 -5.46 5.38
C LEU A 460 1.71 -6.02 6.57
N VAL A 461 0.38 -5.92 6.59
CA VAL A 461 -0.45 -6.55 7.63
C VAL A 461 -0.38 -8.07 7.53
N ALA A 462 -0.44 -8.64 6.32
CA ALA A 462 -0.31 -10.09 6.12
C ALA A 462 1.07 -10.62 6.55
N LEU A 463 2.15 -9.87 6.29
CA LEU A 463 3.50 -10.18 6.72
C LEU A 463 3.62 -10.08 8.25
N ALA A 464 3.10 -9.02 8.86
CA ALA A 464 3.09 -8.87 10.31
C ALA A 464 2.38 -10.03 11.00
N ARG A 465 1.23 -10.48 10.45
CA ARG A 465 0.51 -11.65 10.94
C ARG A 465 1.34 -12.93 10.85
N GLU A 466 2.02 -13.15 9.73
CA GLU A 466 2.90 -14.30 9.52
C GLU A 466 4.06 -14.32 10.54
N LEU A 467 4.71 -13.17 10.75
CA LEU A 467 5.83 -13.04 11.68
C LEU A 467 5.41 -13.08 13.16
N SER A 468 4.12 -12.87 13.44
CA SER A 468 3.54 -12.92 14.78
C SER A 468 2.97 -14.29 15.18
N SER A 469 2.90 -15.21 14.22
CA SER A 469 2.42 -16.59 14.40
C SER A 469 3.57 -17.49 14.86
#